data_AF-X1VI89-F1
#
_entry.id   AF-X1VI89-F1
#
_cell.length_a   1.000
_cell.length_b   1.000
_cell.length_c   1.000
_cell.angle_alpha   90.00
_cell.angle_beta   90.00
_cell.angle_gamma   90.00
#
_symmetry.space_group_name_H-M   'P 1'
#
loop_
_entity.id
_entity.type
_entity.pdbx_description
1 polymer ?
#
loop_
_entity_poly.entity_id
_entity_poly.type
_entity_poly.pdbx_seq_one_letter_code
_entity_poly.pdbx_strand_id
1 'polypeptide(L)'
;CKSYLLEQIKIIDPKIICTLGKISTQLLLNTDKGINTLRGKVFKVDSRIIMPINHPAAVLYTPSRMEILKQDFQKIKRLIDSDGEVPVCEEDILNLESETTGDKQNKGEQLGLF
;
A
#
# COMPACT_ATOMS: atom_id res chain seq x y z
N CYS A 1 10.29 -11.18 6.61
CA CYS A 1 9.26 -10.43 7.36
C CYS A 1 7.92 -10.30 6.62
N LYS A 2 7.87 -10.19 5.28
CA LYS A 2 6.61 -10.09 4.50
C LYS A 2 5.60 -11.19 4.83
N SER A 3 6.05 -12.44 4.95
CA SER A 3 5.21 -13.60 5.26
C SER A 3 4.39 -13.41 6.54
N TYR A 4 5.02 -12.96 7.63
CA TYR A 4 4.35 -12.72 8.90
C TYR A 4 3.28 -11.63 8.80
N LEU A 5 3.54 -10.54 8.06
CA LEU A 5 2.55 -9.48 7.86
C LEU A 5 1.32 -10.00 7.10
N LEU A 6 1.53 -10.80 6.05
CA LEU A 6 0.43 -11.39 5.28
C LEU A 6 -0.39 -12.36 6.13
N GLU A 7 0.26 -13.14 6.99
CA GLU A 7 -0.41 -14.03 7.93
C GLU A 7 -1.22 -13.24 8.98
N GLN A 8 -0.67 -12.15 9.52
CA GLN A 8 -1.37 -11.25 10.44
C GLN A 8 -2.61 -10.62 9.78
N ILE A 9 -2.48 -10.13 8.55
CA ILE A 9 -3.60 -9.56 7.79
C ILE A 9 -4.68 -10.63 7.56
N LYS A 10 -4.27 -11.87 7.24
CA LYS A 10 -5.20 -12.98 7.03
C LYS A 10 -5.97 -13.34 8.31
N ILE A 11 -5.33 -13.28 9.48
CA ILE A 11 -5.95 -13.63 10.77
C ILE A 11 -6.88 -12.52 11.25
N ILE A 12 -6.47 -11.25 11.14
CA ILE A 12 -7.25 -10.10 11.60
C ILE A 12 -8.41 -9.78 10.63
N ASP A 13 -8.22 -10.10 9.36
CA ASP A 13 -9.12 -9.78 8.24
C ASP A 13 -9.68 -8.33 8.26
N PRO A 14 -8.79 -7.32 8.22
CA PRO A 14 -9.23 -5.94 8.29
C PRO A 14 -9.92 -5.51 6.99
N LYS A 15 -11.07 -4.84 7.13
CA LYS A 15 -11.74 -4.17 5.99
C LYS A 15 -10.87 -3.05 5.40
N ILE A 16 -10.17 -2.31 6.27
CA ILE A 16 -9.38 -1.12 5.90
C ILE A 16 -7.96 -1.26 6.44
N ILE A 17 -6.96 -1.05 5.58
CA ILE A 17 -5.53 -1.06 5.91
C ILE A 17 -4.94 0.30 5.55
N CYS A 18 -4.34 0.97 6.54
CA CYS A 18 -3.60 2.21 6.33
C CYS A 18 -2.10 1.91 6.26
N THR A 19 -1.44 2.29 5.15
CA THR A 19 0.01 2.08 5.00
C THR A 19 0.79 3.35 5.32
N LEU A 20 1.90 3.20 6.05
CA LEU A 20 2.75 4.31 6.48
C LEU A 20 4.02 4.35 5.63
N GLY A 21 4.08 5.27 4.68
CA GLY A 21 5.26 5.51 3.85
C GLY A 21 5.47 4.50 2.72
N LYS A 22 6.55 4.73 1.96
CA LYS A 22 6.83 4.04 0.69
C LYS A 22 6.86 2.51 0.84
N ILE A 23 7.67 1.98 1.75
CA ILE A 23 7.95 0.53 1.82
C ILE A 23 6.68 -0.29 2.06
N SER A 24 5.82 0.14 2.98
CA SER A 24 4.58 -0.58 3.31
C SER A 24 3.55 -0.47 2.18
N THR A 25 3.45 0.70 1.53
CA THR A 25 2.59 0.91 0.37
C THR A 25 3.02 0.05 -0.82
N GLN A 26 4.31 0.03 -1.15
CA GLN A 26 4.84 -0.77 -2.26
C GLN A 26 4.63 -2.26 -2.03
N LEU A 27 4.80 -2.71 -0.78
CA LEU A 27 4.63 -4.11 -0.41
C LEU A 27 3.19 -4.62 -0.60
N LEU A 28 2.21 -3.77 -0.25
CA LEU A 28 0.79 -4.14 -0.27
C LEU A 28 0.10 -3.83 -1.60
N LEU A 29 0.53 -2.80 -2.33
CA LEU A 29 0.01 -2.46 -3.67
C LEU A 29 0.82 -3.08 -4.81
N ASN A 30 1.88 -3.83 -4.51
CA ASN A 30 2.82 -4.41 -5.48
C ASN A 30 3.23 -3.43 -6.60
N THR A 31 3.58 -2.20 -6.21
CA THR A 31 3.89 -1.11 -7.13
C THR A 31 5.21 -0.44 -6.77
N ASP A 32 5.93 0.05 -7.78
CA ASP A 32 7.14 0.85 -7.58
C ASP A 32 6.89 2.37 -7.53
N LYS A 33 5.62 2.78 -7.64
CA LYS A 33 5.22 4.20 -7.60
C LYS A 33 5.61 4.87 -6.27
N GLY A 34 5.99 6.13 -6.35
CA GLY A 34 6.38 6.93 -5.19
C GLY A 34 5.19 7.28 -4.28
N ILE A 35 5.45 7.37 -2.97
CA ILE A 35 4.42 7.67 -1.97
C ILE A 35 3.72 9.00 -2.21
N ASN A 36 4.41 10.00 -2.78
CA ASN A 36 3.83 11.31 -3.07
C ASN A 36 2.67 11.26 -4.08
N THR A 37 2.66 10.28 -4.98
CA THR A 37 1.61 10.11 -5.99
C THR A 37 0.47 9.22 -5.49
N LEU A 38 0.78 8.27 -4.61
CA LEU A 38 -0.19 7.29 -4.08
C LEU A 38 -0.92 7.78 -2.83
N ARG A 39 -0.33 8.72 -2.08
CA ARG A 39 -0.88 9.19 -0.80
C ARG A 39 -2.23 9.86 -0.96
N GLY A 40 -3.14 9.57 -0.03
CA GLY A 40 -4.46 10.21 0.04
C GLY A 40 -5.45 9.74 -1.02
N LYS A 41 -5.08 8.74 -1.83
CA LYS A 41 -5.96 7.93 -2.68
C LYS A 41 -6.37 6.65 -1.95
N VAL A 42 -7.45 6.04 -2.43
CA VAL A 42 -8.02 4.82 -1.86
C VAL A 42 -7.93 3.74 -2.91
N PHE A 43 -7.30 2.62 -2.58
CA PHE A 43 -7.13 1.48 -3.46
C PHE A 43 -7.95 0.32 -2.93
N LYS A 44 -8.51 -0.49 -3.83
CA LYS A 44 -9.17 -1.73 -3.46
C LYS A 44 -8.29 -2.90 -3.91
N VAL A 45 -7.90 -3.74 -2.97
CA VAL A 45 -7.13 -4.97 -3.23
C VAL A 45 -7.91 -6.11 -2.61
N ASP A 46 -8.36 -7.04 -3.46
CA ASP A 46 -9.31 -8.10 -3.11
C ASP A 46 -10.59 -7.51 -2.47
N SER A 47 -10.92 -7.96 -1.25
CA SER A 47 -12.02 -7.45 -0.42
C SER A 47 -11.61 -6.30 0.51
N ARG A 48 -10.37 -5.81 0.42
CA ARG A 48 -9.80 -4.86 1.38
C ARG A 48 -9.56 -3.49 0.75
N ILE A 49 -9.69 -2.47 1.58
CA ILE A 49 -9.43 -1.08 1.22
C ILE A 49 -8.05 -0.70 1.76
N ILE A 50 -7.17 -0.22 0.89
CA ILE A 50 -5.82 0.22 1.24
C ILE A 50 -5.72 1.73 1.03
N MET A 51 -5.37 2.45 2.09
CA MET A 51 -5.11 3.89 2.03
C MET A 51 -3.67 4.21 2.40
N PRO A 52 -2.83 4.61 1.42
CA PRO A 52 -1.48 5.07 1.68
C PRO A 52 -1.44 6.46 2.31
N ILE A 53 -0.66 6.59 3.38
CA ILE A 53 -0.37 7.87 4.03
C ILE A 53 1.13 8.05 4.21
N ASN A 54 1.57 9.29 4.42
CA ASN A 54 2.98 9.57 4.68
C ASN A 54 3.40 8.99 6.05
N HIS A 55 4.64 8.51 6.13
CA HIS A 55 5.17 8.02 7.40
C HIS A 55 5.20 9.14 8.45
N PRO A 56 4.71 8.94 9.69
CA PRO A 56 4.64 9.99 10.71
C PRO A 56 5.98 10.66 11.00
N ALA A 57 7.08 9.91 10.91
CA ALA A 57 8.44 10.46 11.07
C ALA A 57 8.75 11.62 10.10
N ALA A 58 8.11 11.67 8.93
CA ALA A 58 8.29 12.77 7.98
C ALA A 58 7.79 14.11 8.53
N VAL A 59 6.86 14.10 9.49
CA VAL A 59 6.36 15.31 10.15
C VAL A 59 7.34 15.81 11.21
N LEU A 60 8.10 14.91 11.84
CA LEU A 60 9.10 15.29 12.84
C LEU A 60 10.20 16.17 12.24
N TYR A 61 10.61 15.90 11.00
CA TYR A 61 11.63 16.69 10.30
C TYR A 61 11.08 17.86 9.51
N THR A 62 9.79 17.83 9.17
CA THR A 62 9.16 18.87 8.34
C THR A 62 7.76 19.18 8.85
N PRO A 63 7.63 20.16 9.78
CA PRO A 63 6.36 20.49 10.43
C PRO A 63 5.25 20.91 9.46
N SER A 64 5.60 21.47 8.29
CA SER A 64 4.61 21.85 7.25
C SER A 64 3.83 20.65 6.70
N ARG A 65 4.31 19.41 6.90
CA ARG A 65 3.61 18.18 6.51
C ARG A 65 2.58 17.72 7.54
N MET A 66 2.48 18.37 8.70
CA MET A 66 1.47 18.07 9.72
C MET A 66 0.06 18.27 9.20
N GLU A 67 -0.19 19.35 8.46
CA GLU A 67 -1.51 19.65 7.90
C GLU A 67 -1.97 18.56 6.93
N ILE A 68 -1.04 18.14 6.08
CA ILE A 68 -1.23 17.05 5.13
C ILE A 68 -1.58 15.74 5.85
N LEU A 69 -0.88 15.43 6.95
CA LEU A 69 -1.16 14.24 7.75
C LEU A 69 -2.55 14.31 8.40
N LYS A 70 -2.93 15.46 8.97
CA LYS A 70 -4.27 15.66 9.54
C LYS A 70 -5.38 15.43 8.51
N GLN A 71 -5.20 15.93 7.29
CA GLN A 71 -6.15 15.71 6.19
C GLN A 71 -6.27 14.22 5.83
N ASP A 72 -5.16 13.48 5.81
CA ASP A 72 -5.19 12.03 5.59
C ASP A 72 -5.98 11.32 6.69
N PHE A 73 -5.76 11.66 7.97
CA PHE A 73 -6.52 11.09 9.09
C PHE A 73 -8.01 11.44 9.05
N GLN A 74 -8.37 12.65 8.60
CA GLN A 74 -9.77 13.02 8.39
C GLN A 74 -10.42 12.18 7.30
N LYS A 75 -9.70 11.86 6.21
CA LYS A 75 -10.19 10.94 5.18
C LYS A 75 -10.34 9.52 5.71
N ILE A 76 -9.39 9.04 6.52
CA ILE A 76 -9.49 7.73 7.19
C ILE A 76 -10.75 7.67 8.05
N LYS A 77 -11.03 8.72 8.84
CA LYS A 77 -12.25 8.80 9.64
C LYS A 77 -13.51 8.67 8.77
N ARG A 78 -13.58 9.42 7.67
CA ARG A 78 -14.71 9.34 6.72
C ARG A 78 -14.87 7.94 6.12
N LEU A 79 -13.77 7.27 5.79
CA LEU A 79 -13.77 5.89 5.28
C LEU A 79 -14.31 4.88 6.30
N ILE A 80 -13.97 5.07 7.58
CA ILE A 80 -14.48 4.24 8.67
C ILE A 80 -15.97 4.52 8.89
N ASP A 81 -16.36 5.80 8.90
CA ASP A 81 -17.76 6.21 9.10
C ASP A 81 -18.67 5.72 7.96
N SER A 82 -18.14 5.57 6.74
CA SER A 82 -18.85 5.01 5.58
C SER A 82 -18.71 3.50 5.44
N ASP A 83 -18.14 2.81 6.43
CA ASP A 83 -17.89 1.35 6.45
C ASP A 83 -17.18 0.80 5.19
N GLY A 84 -16.37 1.66 4.54
CA GLY A 84 -15.66 1.35 3.29
C GLY A 84 -16.39 1.72 1.99
N GLU A 85 -17.59 2.30 2.05
CA GLU A 85 -18.32 2.80 0.87
C GLU A 85 -17.87 4.22 0.52
N VAL A 86 -16.72 4.35 -0.12
CA VAL A 86 -16.30 5.62 -0.75
C VAL A 86 -16.28 5.43 -2.26
N PRO A 87 -16.67 6.44 -3.06
CA PRO A 87 -16.48 6.41 -4.50
C PRO A 87 -14.98 6.23 -4.79
N VAL A 88 -14.60 4.99 -5.05
CA VAL A 88 -13.28 4.64 -5.57
C VAL A 88 -13.24 5.22 -6.97
N CYS A 89 -12.32 6.12 -7.25
CA CYS A 89 -12.07 6.53 -8.63
C CYS A 89 -11.67 5.25 -9.39
N GLU A 90 -12.39 4.91 -10.45
CA GLU A 90 -12.25 3.63 -11.18
C GLU A 90 -10.81 3.35 -11.65
N GLU A 91 -9.99 4.39 -11.77
CA GLU A 91 -8.56 4.34 -12.11
C GLU A 91 -7.69 3.66 -11.05
N ASP A 92 -8.10 3.64 -9.78
CA ASP A 92 -7.36 3.05 -8.66
C ASP A 92 -7.79 1.59 -8.39
N ILE A 93 -8.67 1.01 -9.23
CA ILE A 93 -9.19 -0.37 -9.15
C ILE A 93 -8.25 -1.40 -9.82
N LEU A 94 -7.35 -0.97 -10.72
CA LEU A 94 -6.52 -1.89 -11.48
C LEU A 94 -5.18 -2.21 -10.79
N ASN A 95 -5.11 -3.44 -10.26
CA ASN A 95 -4.22 -4.51 -10.73
C ASN A 95 -3.74 -5.35 -9.53
N LEU A 96 -4.38 -6.49 -9.26
CA LEU A 96 -3.69 -7.60 -8.60
C LEU A 96 -4.28 -9.00 -8.89
N GLU A 97 -4.89 -9.22 -10.06
CA GLU A 97 -5.28 -10.58 -10.51
C GLU A 97 -4.41 -11.16 -11.65
N SER A 98 -3.32 -10.51 -12.03
CA SER A 98 -2.28 -11.10 -12.88
C SER A 98 -0.95 -10.86 -12.18
N GLU A 99 -0.37 -11.80 -11.43
CA GLU A 99 0.41 -12.91 -11.97
C GLU A 99 0.46 -14.07 -10.94
N THR A 100 -0.47 -15.02 -11.05
CA THR A 100 -0.26 -16.38 -10.57
C THR A 100 0.12 -17.24 -11.78
N THR A 101 1.41 -17.35 -12.08
CA THR A 101 2.06 -18.56 -12.62
C THR A 101 3.51 -18.24 -12.98
N GLY A 102 4.48 -18.95 -12.39
CA GLY A 102 5.86 -18.84 -12.84
C GLY A 102 6.93 -19.30 -11.85
N ASP A 103 6.77 -20.47 -11.24
CA ASP A 103 7.94 -21.24 -10.83
C ASP A 103 8.74 -21.60 -12.10
N LYS A 104 9.96 -21.04 -12.23
CA LYS A 104 11.08 -21.71 -12.91
C LYS A 104 12.40 -21.35 -12.22
N GLN A 105 12.86 -22.31 -11.44
CA GLN A 105 14.24 -22.77 -11.30
C GLN A 105 15.24 -22.27 -12.38
N ASN A 106 16.37 -21.76 -11.87
CA ASN A 106 17.75 -22.18 -12.15
C ASN A 106 18.34 -22.02 -13.58
N LYS A 107 19.38 -21.17 -13.68
CA LYS A 107 20.60 -21.30 -14.49
C LYS A 107 21.45 -20.07 -14.14
N GLY A 108 22.67 -20.18 -13.64
CA GLY A 108 23.77 -20.96 -14.17
C GLY A 108 24.93 -19.98 -14.27
N GLU A 109 26.10 -20.40 -13.82
CA GLU A 109 27.36 -19.68 -13.83
C GLU A 109 27.59 -18.89 -15.12
N GLN A 110 28.14 -17.69 -15.00
CA GLN A 110 29.14 -17.23 -15.96
C GLN A 110 30.18 -16.35 -15.27
N LEU A 111 31.19 -17.03 -14.71
CA LEU A 111 32.56 -16.52 -14.74
C LEU A 111 33.00 -16.52 -16.21
N GLY A 112 33.47 -15.38 -16.70
CA GLY A 112 34.00 -15.29 -18.06
C GLY A 112 34.44 -13.87 -18.41
N LEU A 113 35.74 -13.64 -18.24
CA LEU A 113 36.61 -12.65 -18.90
C LEU A 113 35.90 -11.54 -19.69
N PHE A 114 35.86 -10.33 -19.12
CA PHE A 114 36.41 -9.08 -19.67
C PHE A 114 36.60 -8.09 -18.52
#